data_AF-A0A0F8XXE2-F1
#
_entry.id   AF-A0A0F8XXE2-F1
#
_cell.length_a   1.000
_cell.length_b   1.000
_cell.length_c   1.000
_cell.angle_alpha   90.00
_cell.angle_beta   90.00
_cell.angle_gamma   90.00
#
_symmetry.space_group_name_H-M   'P 1'
#
loop_
_entity.id
_entity.type
_entity.pdbx_description
1 polymer ?
#
loop_
_entity_poly.entity_id
_entity_poly.type
_entity_poly.pdbx_seq_one_letter_code
_entity_poly.pdbx_strand_id
1 'polypeptide(L)'
;MTLSPGDVLEVAIWMTGEEPDHLKGRFERDLWTNFASMADAENVIIGPLMMTEKRPGEHRVPVVPDNVHGPDVRLLVGEAAVVGYTPVEAEGCFVADLEPRDLERLRTILRRVHQAYNPGKPELTTEKCDEYININGPDAALAALREQVGVKVH
;
A
#
# COMPACT_ATOMS: atom_id res chain seq x y z
N MET A 1 6.25 -8.22 10.45
CA MET A 1 5.71 -9.54 10.07
C MET A 1 4.98 -9.28 8.77
N THR A 2 5.35 -9.92 7.67
CA THR A 2 4.72 -9.63 6.37
C THR A 2 3.41 -10.40 6.26
N LEU A 3 2.30 -9.69 6.07
CA LEU A 3 0.99 -10.30 5.86
C LEU A 3 0.92 -10.91 4.45
N SER A 4 0.28 -12.07 4.34
CA SER A 4 0.07 -12.80 3.09
C SER A 4 -1.42 -12.99 2.79
N PRO A 5 -1.83 -13.12 1.52
CA PRO A 5 -3.18 -13.52 1.18
C PRO A 5 -3.58 -14.82 1.87
N GLY A 6 -4.74 -14.80 2.53
CA GLY A 6 -5.22 -15.89 3.38
C GLY A 6 -4.97 -15.68 4.87
N ASP A 7 -4.08 -14.73 5.26
CA ASP A 7 -3.94 -14.35 6.67
C ASP A 7 -5.20 -13.63 7.16
N VAL A 8 -5.48 -13.76 8.46
CA VAL A 8 -6.61 -13.10 9.11
C VAL A 8 -6.07 -11.96 9.98
N LEU A 9 -6.52 -10.75 9.66
CA LEU A 9 -6.32 -9.60 10.51
C LEU A 9 -7.45 -9.56 11.55
N GLU A 10 -7.06 -9.29 12.80
CA GLU A 10 -7.96 -9.23 13.96
C GLU A 10 -7.68 -7.94 14.74
N VAL A 11 -8.71 -7.13 14.95
CA VAL A 11 -8.66 -6.03 15.94
C VAL A 11 -9.86 -6.14 16.87
N ALA A 12 -9.67 -5.73 18.12
CA ALA A 12 -10.70 -5.84 19.13
C ALA A 12 -10.76 -4.60 20.02
N ILE A 13 -11.96 -4.28 20.48
CA ILE A 13 -12.23 -3.19 21.41
C ILE A 13 -13.11 -3.67 22.56
N TRP A 14 -12.73 -3.28 23.78
CA TRP A 14 -13.53 -3.54 24.97
C TRP A 14 -14.68 -2.54 25.07
N MET A 15 -15.86 -3.05 25.39
CA MET A 15 -17.09 -2.31 25.68
C MET A 15 -17.51 -2.58 27.12
N THR A 16 -18.03 -1.56 27.80
CA THR A 16 -18.43 -1.63 29.21
C THR A 16 -19.83 -2.24 29.38
N GLY A 17 -20.65 -2.23 28.34
CA GLY A 17 -22.05 -2.64 28.38
C GLY A 17 -23.00 -1.55 28.87
N GLU A 18 -22.50 -0.34 29.13
CA GLU A 18 -23.34 0.84 29.42
C GLU A 18 -23.62 1.67 28.16
N GLU A 19 -23.00 1.31 27.03
CA GLU A 19 -23.07 2.11 25.84
C GLU A 19 -24.47 2.01 25.20
N PRO A 20 -25.14 3.16 24.95
CA PRO A 20 -26.37 3.17 24.20
C PRO A 20 -26.21 2.54 22.81
N ASP A 21 -27.26 1.95 22.26
CA ASP A 21 -27.22 1.26 20.94
C ASP A 21 -26.61 2.11 19.81
N HIS A 22 -26.76 3.43 19.85
CA HIS A 22 -26.18 4.35 18.86
C HIS A 22 -24.65 4.50 18.96
N LEU A 23 -24.05 4.15 20.10
CA LEU A 23 -22.60 4.10 20.29
C LEU A 23 -21.99 2.77 19.82
N LYS A 24 -22.77 1.69 19.69
CA LYS A 24 -22.28 0.45 19.05
C LYS A 24 -21.81 0.73 17.62
N GLY A 25 -22.61 1.46 16.84
CA GLY A 25 -22.22 1.90 15.49
C GLY A 25 -21.02 2.85 15.44
N ARG A 26 -20.60 3.43 16.58
CA ARG A 26 -19.33 4.16 16.68
C ARG A 26 -18.16 3.19 16.80
N PHE A 27 -18.24 2.19 17.69
CA PHE A 27 -17.19 1.18 17.85
C PHE A 27 -16.96 0.37 16.57
N GLU A 28 -18.03 0.03 15.85
CA GLU A 28 -17.91 -0.63 14.55
C GLU A 28 -17.12 0.24 13.55
N ARG A 29 -17.38 1.54 13.54
CA ARG A 29 -16.69 2.50 12.67
C ARG A 29 -15.23 2.73 13.09
N ASP A 30 -14.96 2.73 14.40
CA ASP A 30 -13.62 2.84 14.94
C ASP A 30 -12.80 1.58 14.59
N LEU A 31 -13.39 0.39 14.71
CA LEU A 31 -12.77 -0.86 14.23
C LEU A 31 -12.50 -0.81 12.73
N TRP A 32 -13.46 -0.34 11.93
CA TRP A 32 -13.26 -0.21 10.49
C TRP A 32 -12.13 0.76 10.12
N THR A 33 -12.05 1.88 10.83
CA THR A 33 -10.97 2.87 10.66
C THR A 33 -9.61 2.29 11.01
N ASN A 34 -9.53 1.50 12.10
CA ASN A 34 -8.32 0.79 12.48
C ASN A 34 -7.91 -0.26 11.44
N PHE A 35 -8.87 -1.04 10.94
CA PHE A 35 -8.63 -1.99 9.85
C PHE A 35 -8.10 -1.31 8.59
N ALA A 36 -8.73 -0.22 8.15
CA ALA A 36 -8.30 0.52 6.99
C ALA A 36 -6.88 1.08 7.15
N SER A 37 -6.57 1.61 8.34
CA SER A 37 -5.23 2.15 8.65
C SER A 37 -4.16 1.05 8.70
N MET A 38 -4.49 -0.12 9.23
CA MET A 38 -3.58 -1.29 9.22
C MET A 38 -3.38 -1.84 7.80
N ALA A 39 -4.45 -1.95 7.02
CA ALA A 39 -4.39 -2.42 5.64
C ALA A 39 -3.53 -1.50 4.77
N ASP A 40 -3.66 -0.18 4.95
CA ASP A 40 -2.84 0.83 4.26
C ASP A 40 -1.36 0.73 4.68
N ALA A 41 -1.08 0.69 5.98
CA ALA A 41 0.29 0.59 6.49
C ALA A 41 1.03 -0.68 6.01
N GLU A 42 0.29 -1.78 5.83
CA GLU A 42 0.84 -3.06 5.38
C GLU A 42 0.70 -3.29 3.86
N ASN A 43 0.14 -2.32 3.11
CA ASN A 43 -0.12 -2.40 1.67
C ASN A 43 -0.91 -3.66 1.28
N VAL A 44 -1.98 -3.95 2.01
CA VAL A 44 -2.85 -5.11 1.77
C VAL A 44 -4.29 -4.71 1.49
N ILE A 45 -4.98 -5.55 0.73
CA ILE A 45 -6.42 -5.46 0.51
C ILE A 45 -7.09 -6.47 1.44
N ILE A 46 -8.04 -6.00 2.24
CA ILE A 46 -8.83 -6.82 3.16
C ILE A 46 -10.21 -7.13 2.57
N GLY A 47 -10.72 -8.31 2.87
CA GLY A 47 -12.08 -8.73 2.55
C GLY A 47 -13.13 -8.09 3.46
N PRO A 48 -14.38 -8.55 3.39
CA PRO A 48 -15.45 -8.06 4.26
C PRO A 48 -15.11 -8.24 5.74
N LEU A 49 -15.37 -7.20 6.54
CA LEU A 49 -15.20 -7.25 7.98
C LEU A 49 -16.34 -8.00 8.64
N MET A 50 -16.00 -9.05 9.37
CA MET A 50 -16.91 -9.80 10.22
C MET A 50 -16.74 -9.33 11.66
N MET A 51 -17.81 -8.90 12.29
CA MET A 51 -17.79 -8.45 13.68
C MET A 51 -18.52 -9.44 14.58
N THR A 52 -17.91 -9.78 15.72
CA THR A 52 -18.46 -10.70 16.72
C THR A 52 -18.22 -10.15 18.12
N GLU A 53 -19.26 -10.16 18.95
CA GLU A 53 -19.13 -9.85 20.38
C GLU A 53 -18.78 -11.12 21.16
N LYS A 54 -17.77 -11.04 22.03
CA LYS A 54 -17.33 -12.12 22.92
C LYS A 54 -17.40 -11.71 24.39
N ARG A 55 -17.59 -12.66 25.29
CA ARG A 55 -17.63 -12.42 26.74
C ARG A 55 -16.27 -12.63 27.39
N PRO A 56 -15.96 -11.90 28.49
CA PRO A 56 -14.80 -12.21 29.32
C PRO A 56 -14.75 -13.69 29.71
N GLY A 57 -13.58 -14.31 29.59
CA GLY A 57 -13.36 -15.73 29.91
C GLY A 57 -13.67 -16.71 28.78
N GLU A 58 -14.18 -16.27 27.63
CA GLU A 58 -14.30 -17.12 26.45
C GLU A 58 -12.94 -17.41 25.78
N HIS A 59 -12.91 -18.43 24.93
CA HIS A 59 -11.69 -18.85 24.23
C HIS A 59 -11.10 -17.70 23.40
N ARG A 60 -9.79 -17.44 23.58
CA ARG A 60 -9.01 -16.35 22.94
C ARG A 60 -9.45 -14.93 23.31
N VAL A 61 -10.28 -14.74 24.35
CA VAL A 61 -10.57 -13.42 24.90
C VAL A 61 -9.50 -13.06 25.94
N PRO A 62 -8.79 -11.92 25.81
CA PRO A 62 -7.81 -11.49 26.79
C PRO A 62 -8.47 -11.13 28.14
N VAL A 63 -7.64 -10.96 29.17
CA VAL A 63 -8.11 -10.45 30.47
C VAL A 63 -8.63 -9.03 30.28
N VAL A 64 -9.77 -8.72 30.91
CA VAL A 64 -10.36 -7.37 30.89
C VAL A 64 -9.38 -6.40 31.55
N PRO A 65 -9.00 -5.29 30.90
CA PRO A 65 -8.14 -4.27 31.49
C PRO A 65 -8.77 -3.64 32.74
N ASP A 66 -7.93 -3.30 33.73
CA ASP A 66 -8.38 -2.73 35.01
C ASP A 66 -9.16 -1.42 34.87
N ASN A 67 -9.04 -0.70 33.76
CA ASN A 67 -9.74 0.56 33.51
C ASN A 67 -11.10 0.37 32.80
N VAL A 68 -11.50 -0.86 32.50
CA VAL A 68 -12.77 -1.19 31.84
C VAL A 68 -13.70 -1.81 32.87
N HIS A 69 -14.77 -1.08 33.20
CA HIS A 69 -15.78 -1.52 34.16
C HIS A 69 -17.17 -1.21 33.63
N GLY A 70 -18.11 -2.13 33.84
CA GLY A 70 -19.51 -1.92 33.52
C GLY A 70 -20.36 -3.15 33.77
N PRO A 71 -21.69 -3.01 33.63
CA PRO A 71 -22.66 -4.05 33.98
C PRO A 71 -22.67 -5.21 32.98
N ASP A 72 -22.17 -5.00 31.76
CA ASP A 72 -22.15 -6.03 30.73
C ASP A 72 -20.92 -5.95 29.81
N VAL A 73 -19.72 -6.08 30.39
CA VAL A 73 -18.47 -5.99 29.63
C VAL A 73 -18.42 -7.02 28.49
N ARG A 74 -18.06 -6.55 27.29
CA ARG A 74 -17.93 -7.35 26.06
C ARG A 74 -16.68 -6.96 25.29
N LEU A 75 -16.13 -7.90 24.54
CA LEU A 75 -15.09 -7.63 23.55
C LEU A 75 -15.73 -7.68 22.17
N LEU A 76 -15.75 -6.56 21.45
CA LEU A 76 -16.12 -6.54 20.04
C LEU A 76 -14.87 -6.87 19.23
N VAL A 77 -14.89 -7.99 18.51
CA VAL A 77 -13.79 -8.45 17.66
C VAL A 77 -14.20 -8.26 16.21
N GLY A 78 -13.34 -7.59 15.44
CA GLY A 78 -13.43 -7.53 14.00
C GLY A 78 -12.38 -8.44 13.36
N GLU A 79 -12.80 -9.28 12.42
CA GLU A 79 -11.95 -10.19 11.66
C GLU A 79 -12.12 -9.94 10.16
N ALA A 80 -11.03 -9.79 9.42
CA ALA A 80 -11.05 -9.70 7.96
C ALA A 80 -9.88 -10.48 7.36
N ALA A 81 -10.15 -11.24 6.31
CA ALA A 81 -9.12 -11.95 5.56
C ALA A 81 -8.35 -10.99 4.65
N VAL A 82 -7.04 -11.16 4.57
CA VAL A 82 -6.23 -10.53 3.52
C VAL A 82 -6.54 -11.23 2.21
N VAL A 83 -7.10 -10.50 1.24
CA VAL A 83 -7.49 -11.03 -0.08
C VAL A 83 -6.45 -10.72 -1.16
N GLY A 84 -5.53 -9.81 -0.89
CA GLY A 84 -4.49 -9.42 -1.83
C GLY A 84 -3.57 -8.34 -1.29
N TYR A 85 -2.69 -7.85 -2.14
CA TYR A 85 -1.83 -6.70 -1.87
C TYR A 85 -2.40 -5.47 -2.56
N THR A 86 -2.28 -4.31 -1.93
CA THR A 86 -2.50 -3.04 -2.60
C THR A 86 -1.46 -2.95 -3.72
N PRO A 87 -1.88 -2.75 -4.98
CA PRO A 87 -0.92 -2.55 -6.06
C PRO A 87 -0.05 -1.35 -5.67
N VAL A 88 1.25 -1.58 -5.59
CA VAL A 88 2.22 -0.51 -5.39
C VAL A 88 2.08 0.41 -6.60
N GLU A 89 1.43 1.55 -6.42
CA GLU A 89 1.61 2.65 -7.36
C GLU A 89 3.10 2.96 -7.32
N ALA A 90 3.81 2.69 -8.41
CA ALA A 90 5.19 3.10 -8.52
C ALA A 90 5.22 4.62 -8.28
N GLU A 91 5.84 5.05 -7.18
CA GLU A 91 6.01 6.46 -6.87
C GLU A 91 6.64 7.15 -8.08
N GLY A 92 5.91 8.09 -8.68
CA GLY A 92 6.41 8.91 -9.78
C GLY A 92 6.47 8.18 -11.12
N CYS A 93 5.70 8.65 -12.07
CA CYS A 93 6.00 8.41 -13.47
C CYS A 93 7.33 9.14 -13.73
N PHE A 94 8.46 8.44 -13.90
CA PHE A 94 9.77 9.07 -14.11
C PHE A 94 9.73 10.14 -15.23
N VAL A 95 8.90 9.94 -16.26
CA VAL A 95 8.66 10.94 -17.30
C VAL A 95 7.93 12.20 -16.83
N ALA A 96 7.10 12.12 -15.78
CA ALA A 96 6.42 13.28 -15.19
C ALA A 96 7.38 14.17 -14.37
N ASP A 97 8.47 13.60 -13.87
CA ASP A 97 9.50 14.33 -13.11
C ASP A 97 10.61 14.93 -14.01
N LEU A 98 10.57 14.63 -15.31
CA LEU A 98 11.51 15.21 -16.29
C LEU A 98 11.01 16.55 -16.82
N GLU A 99 11.94 17.48 -17.04
CA GLU A 99 11.62 18.68 -17.82
C GLU A 99 11.16 18.29 -19.24
N PRO A 100 10.14 18.95 -19.80
CA PRO A 100 9.58 18.57 -21.12
C PRO A 100 10.63 18.51 -22.23
N ARG A 101 11.67 19.36 -22.14
CA ARG A 101 12.77 19.39 -23.11
C ARG A 101 13.66 18.15 -23.02
N ASP A 102 13.96 17.68 -21.81
CA ASP A 102 14.78 16.49 -21.60
C ASP A 102 14.00 15.22 -21.94
N LEU A 103 12.72 15.18 -21.62
CA LEU A 103 11.83 14.09 -22.02
C LEU A 103 11.79 13.93 -23.55
N GLU A 104 11.60 15.02 -24.30
CA GLU A 104 11.59 14.94 -25.78
C GLU A 104 12.94 14.53 -26.37
N ARG A 105 14.03 14.96 -25.72
CA ARG A 105 15.38 14.52 -26.09
C ARG A 105 15.56 13.01 -25.90
N LEU A 106 15.10 12.46 -24.78
CA LEU A 106 15.15 11.02 -24.52
C LEU A 106 14.31 10.23 -25.52
N ARG A 107 13.08 10.69 -25.82
CA ARG A 107 12.23 10.08 -26.85
C ARG A 107 12.91 10.06 -28.22
N THR A 108 13.52 11.17 -28.61
CA THR A 108 14.26 11.27 -29.88
C THR A 108 15.42 10.29 -29.95
N ILE A 109 16.22 10.19 -28.88
CA ILE A 109 17.34 9.24 -28.80
C ILE A 109 16.81 7.81 -28.90
N LEU A 110 15.77 7.48 -28.13
CA LEU A 110 15.20 6.14 -28.09
C LEU A 110 14.65 5.70 -29.45
N ARG A 111 13.92 6.58 -30.15
CA ARG A 111 13.42 6.31 -31.51
C ARG A 111 14.57 6.01 -32.48
N ARG A 112 15.62 6.86 -32.45
CA ARG A 112 16.80 6.69 -33.30
C ARG A 112 17.51 5.37 -33.03
N VAL A 113 17.74 5.04 -31.76
CA VAL A 113 18.38 3.78 -31.35
C VAL A 113 17.51 2.59 -31.75
N HIS A 114 16.21 2.63 -31.45
CA HIS A 114 15.29 1.55 -31.81
C HIS A 114 15.31 1.27 -33.32
N GLN A 115 15.27 2.30 -34.15
CA GLN A 115 15.34 2.16 -35.61
C GLN A 115 16.67 1.58 -36.09
N ALA A 116 17.79 1.97 -35.47
CA ALA A 116 19.10 1.42 -35.82
C ALA A 116 19.19 -0.09 -35.52
N TYR A 117 18.61 -0.54 -34.41
CA TYR A 117 18.62 -1.96 -34.01
C TYR A 117 17.46 -2.78 -34.57
N ASN A 118 16.41 -2.14 -35.08
CA ASN A 118 15.23 -2.80 -35.65
C ASN A 118 14.88 -2.24 -37.04
N PRO A 119 15.79 -2.38 -38.03
CA PRO A 119 15.55 -1.84 -39.37
C PRO A 119 14.28 -2.45 -39.99
N GLY A 120 13.43 -1.59 -40.53
CA GLY A 120 12.16 -1.98 -41.18
C GLY A 120 10.97 -2.15 -40.23
N LYS A 121 11.16 -2.01 -38.91
CA LYS A 121 10.03 -1.91 -37.98
C LYS A 121 9.48 -0.48 -37.90
N PRO A 122 8.18 -0.31 -37.57
CA PRO A 122 7.63 1.01 -37.34
C PRO A 122 8.37 1.73 -36.20
N GLU A 123 8.41 3.07 -36.30
CA GLU A 123 8.97 3.91 -35.25
C GLU A 123 8.13 3.82 -33.98
N LEU A 124 8.80 3.99 -32.83
CA LEU A 124 8.11 3.96 -31.54
C LEU A 124 7.22 5.20 -31.39
N THR A 125 5.98 4.96 -30.97
CA THR A 125 5.07 6.03 -30.58
C THR A 125 5.58 6.73 -29.31
N THR A 126 5.04 7.92 -29.04
CA THR A 126 5.38 8.69 -27.83
C THR A 126 5.09 7.88 -26.56
N GLU A 127 3.94 7.21 -26.51
CA GLU A 127 3.50 6.43 -25.35
C GLU A 127 4.44 5.25 -25.09
N LYS A 128 4.88 4.58 -26.16
CA LYS A 128 5.87 3.50 -26.04
C LYS A 128 7.23 4.02 -25.63
N CYS A 129 7.63 5.20 -26.09
CA CYS A 129 8.87 5.81 -25.60
C CYS A 129 8.78 6.12 -24.11
N ASP A 130 7.66 6.67 -23.64
CA ASP A 130 7.44 6.99 -22.23
C ASP A 130 7.43 5.75 -21.35
N GLU A 131 6.81 4.66 -21.81
CA GLU A 131 6.86 3.36 -21.13
C GLU A 131 8.30 2.84 -20.97
N TYR A 132 9.10 2.85 -22.05
CA TYR A 132 10.51 2.44 -21.98
C TYR A 132 11.33 3.34 -21.05
N ILE A 133 11.10 4.65 -21.09
CA ILE A 133 11.80 5.63 -20.25
C ILE A 133 11.39 5.46 -18.79
N ASN A 134 10.12 5.19 -18.48
CA ASN A 134 9.69 4.92 -17.12
C ASN A 134 10.30 3.64 -16.55
N ILE A 135 10.41 2.58 -17.36
CA ILE A 135 10.94 1.29 -16.91
C ILE A 135 12.46 1.37 -16.67
N ASN A 136 13.20 2.06 -17.55
CA ASN A 136 14.68 2.00 -17.54
C ASN A 136 15.34 3.29 -17.04
N GLY A 137 14.62 4.40 -17.03
CA GLY A 137 15.11 5.73 -16.67
C GLY A 137 15.59 5.85 -15.22
N PRO A 138 14.86 5.34 -14.21
CA PRO A 138 15.28 5.41 -12.81
C PRO A 138 16.65 4.75 -12.57
N ASP A 139 16.85 3.53 -13.07
CA ASP A 139 18.11 2.80 -12.91
C ASP A 139 19.28 3.49 -13.62
N ALA A 140 19.06 4.00 -14.83
CA ALA A 140 20.06 4.73 -15.58
C ALA A 140 20.46 6.05 -14.89
N ALA A 141 19.49 6.80 -14.33
CA ALA A 141 19.75 8.03 -13.60
C ALA A 141 20.56 7.76 -12.32
N LEU A 142 20.21 6.70 -11.60
CA LEU A 142 20.90 6.27 -10.39
C LEU A 142 22.34 5.81 -10.67
N ALA A 143 22.57 5.11 -11.78
CA ALA A 143 23.92 4.75 -12.24
C ALA A 143 24.77 6.00 -12.56
N ALA A 144 24.20 6.97 -13.30
CA ALA A 144 24.90 8.21 -13.65
C ALA A 144 25.29 9.05 -12.42
N LEU A 145 24.40 9.11 -11.41
CA LEU A 145 24.70 9.80 -10.14
C LEU A 145 25.86 9.13 -9.38
N ARG A 146 25.90 7.79 -9.36
CA ARG A 146 26.98 7.03 -8.71
C ARG A 146 28.34 7.26 -9.40
N GLU A 147 28.35 7.36 -10.73
CA GLU A 147 29.57 7.69 -11.48
C GLU A 147 30.06 9.11 -11.21
N GLN A 148 29.17 10.09 -11.08
CA GLN A 148 29.55 11.47 -10.76
C GLN A 148 30.13 11.64 -9.35
N VAL A 149 29.67 10.86 -8.37
CA VAL A 149 30.20 10.89 -7.00
C VAL A 149 31.57 10.18 -6.91
N GLY A 150 31.89 9.27 -7.83
CA GLY A 150 33.18 8.57 -7.89
C GLY A 150 34.36 9.38 -8.45
N VAL A 151 34.13 10.57 -9.01
CA VAL A 151 35.17 11.42 -9.61
C VAL A 151 35.40 12.66 -8.75
N LYS A 152 36.02 12.49 -7.57
CA LYS A 152 36.81 13.53 -6.87
C LYS A 152 37.73 12.87 -5.84
N VAL A 153 38.85 12.32 -6.32
CA VAL A 153 40.09 12.25 -5.53
C VAL A 153 41.22 12.69 -6.45
N HIS A 154 41.50 13.99 -6.43
CA HIS A 154 42.79 14.56 -6.81
C HIS A 154 43.41 15.15 -5.55
#